data_AF-A0A5C1AR93-F1
#
_entry.id   AF-A0A5C1AR93-F1
#
_cell.length_a   1.000
_cell.length_b   1.000
_cell.length_c   1.000
_cell.angle_alpha   90.00
_cell.angle_beta   90.00
_cell.angle_gamma   90.00
#
_symmetry.space_group_name_H-M   'P 1'
#
loop_
_entity.id
_entity.type
_entity.pdbx_description
1 polymer ?
#
loop_
_entity_poly.entity_id
_entity_poly.type
_entity_poly.pdbx_seq_one_letter_code
_entity_poly.pdbx_strand_id
1 'polypeptide(L)'
;MANATTRRTADDHLILALACGATQEAAATKAGLGVTTVRRRLQDPDFVRRLRAVQADIVARTAAALTAAATESVRTLLDLQKPGTPPATRLGAARAVLELGLKVREVVELEARIAALEAQVDGDPRGGP
;
A
#
# COMPACT_ATOMS: atom_id res chain seq x y z
N MET A 1 33.52 -18.64 5.42
CA MET A 1 32.45 -18.17 4.50
C MET A 1 31.02 -18.41 5.02
N ALA A 2 30.79 -19.16 6.10
CA ALA A 2 29.44 -19.45 6.64
C ALA A 2 28.70 -18.26 7.32
N ASN A 3 29.39 -17.17 7.68
CA ASN A 3 28.81 -16.09 8.50
C ASN A 3 28.06 -15.01 7.70
N ALA A 4 28.36 -14.84 6.40
CA ALA A 4 27.71 -13.83 5.56
C ALA A 4 26.32 -14.27 5.08
N THR A 5 26.17 -15.55 4.74
CA THR A 5 24.90 -16.13 4.28
C THR A 5 23.86 -16.15 5.39
N THR A 6 24.21 -16.63 6.59
CA THR A 6 23.32 -16.65 7.75
C THR A 6 22.85 -15.25 8.18
N ARG A 7 23.73 -14.24 8.09
CA ARG A 7 23.37 -12.85 8.39
C ARG A 7 22.42 -12.25 7.35
N ARG A 8 22.57 -12.61 6.06
CA ARG A 8 21.64 -12.16 5.02
C ARG A 8 20.26 -12.77 5.24
N THR A 9 20.17 -14.07 5.55
CA THR A 9 18.90 -14.74 5.86
C THR A 9 18.20 -14.14 7.09
N ALA A 10 18.94 -13.84 8.16
CA ALA A 10 18.36 -13.19 9.35
C ALA A 10 17.84 -11.77 9.05
N ASP A 11 18.57 -11.00 8.23
CA ASP A 11 18.11 -9.68 7.78
C ASP A 11 16.84 -9.77 6.93
N ASP A 12 16.74 -10.75 6.04
CA ASP A 12 15.57 -10.92 5.17
C ASP A 12 14.33 -11.30 5.99
N HIS A 13 14.47 -12.19 6.98
CA HIS A 13 13.39 -12.50 7.92
C HIS A 13 12.98 -11.29 8.77
N LEU A 14 13.95 -10.49 9.23
CA LEU A 14 13.69 -9.28 9.98
C LEU A 14 12.93 -8.24 9.13
N ILE A 15 13.37 -8.03 7.88
CA ILE A 15 12.72 -7.12 6.94
C ILE A 15 11.28 -7.56 6.69
N LEU A 16 11.05 -8.83 6.37
CA LEU A 16 9.71 -9.33 6.09
C LEU A 16 8.77 -9.17 7.30
N ALA A 17 9.26 -9.51 8.50
CA ALA A 17 8.46 -9.37 9.72
C ALA A 17 8.06 -7.92 10.00
N LEU A 18 9.01 -6.99 9.89
CA LEU A 18 8.76 -5.56 10.09
C LEU A 18 7.86 -4.97 8.98
N ALA A 19 8.05 -5.38 7.74
CA ALA A 19 7.24 -4.92 6.61
C ALA A 19 5.77 -5.33 6.75
N CYS A 20 5.51 -6.50 7.37
CA CYS A 20 4.17 -6.98 7.71
C CYS A 20 3.64 -6.45 9.07
N GLY A 21 4.25 -5.41 9.64
CA GLY A 21 3.73 -4.71 10.83
C GLY A 21 4.08 -5.34 12.18
N ALA A 22 5.03 -6.28 12.25
CA ALA A 22 5.49 -6.80 13.54
C ALA A 22 6.20 -5.71 14.37
N THR A 23 6.08 -5.78 15.69
CA THR A 23 6.91 -4.95 16.60
C THR A 23 8.38 -5.35 16.50
N GLN A 24 9.29 -4.51 17.01
CA GLN A 24 10.72 -4.82 17.01
C GLN A 24 11.03 -6.12 17.77
N GLU A 25 10.32 -6.39 18.87
CA GLU A 25 10.46 -7.60 19.68
C GLU A 25 9.97 -8.83 18.92
N ALA A 26 8.78 -8.77 18.31
CA ALA A 26 8.23 -9.87 17.54
C ALA A 26 9.08 -10.17 16.29
N ALA A 27 9.60 -9.14 15.64
CA ALA A 27 10.48 -9.28 14.48
C ALA A 27 11.86 -9.82 14.88
N ALA A 28 12.39 -9.42 16.04
CA ALA A 28 13.62 -9.97 16.60
C ALA A 28 13.51 -11.48 16.83
N THR A 29 12.44 -11.93 17.49
CA THR A 29 12.16 -13.36 17.72
C THR A 29 12.04 -14.13 16.40
N LYS A 30 11.29 -13.60 15.43
CA LYS A 30 11.13 -14.23 14.10
C LYS A 30 12.45 -14.35 13.32
N ALA A 31 13.35 -13.38 13.48
CA ALA A 31 14.64 -13.36 12.81
C ALA A 31 15.76 -14.09 13.58
N GLY A 32 15.48 -14.59 14.79
CA GLY A 32 16.51 -15.17 15.67
C GLY A 32 17.55 -14.15 16.14
N LEU A 33 17.15 -12.89 16.32
CA LEU A 33 18.00 -11.77 16.69
C LEU A 33 17.63 -11.21 18.08
N GLY A 34 18.57 -10.51 18.71
CA GLY A 34 18.28 -9.69 19.89
C GLY A 34 17.69 -8.33 19.50
N VAL A 35 16.82 -7.76 20.34
CA VAL A 35 16.19 -6.44 20.12
C VAL A 35 17.23 -5.33 19.91
N THR A 36 18.36 -5.36 20.62
CA THR A 36 19.47 -4.42 20.42
C THR A 36 20.05 -4.48 18.99
N THR A 37 20.07 -5.67 18.38
CA THR A 37 20.50 -5.84 16.99
C THR A 37 19.48 -5.27 16.03
N VAL A 38 18.18 -5.46 16.28
CA VAL A 38 17.10 -4.83 15.50
C VAL A 38 17.22 -3.30 15.54
N ARG A 39 17.40 -2.72 16.73
CA ARG A 39 17.59 -1.27 16.87
C ARG A 39 18.79 -0.75 16.09
N ARG A 40 19.92 -1.46 16.13
CA ARG A 40 21.11 -1.13 15.34
C ARG A 40 20.84 -1.25 13.83
N ARG A 41 20.13 -2.28 13.39
CA ARG A 41 19.74 -2.46 11.97
C ARG A 41 18.83 -1.34 11.49
N LEU A 42 17.92 -0.85 12.33
CA LEU A 42 17.06 0.28 11.99
C LEU A 42 17.80 1.62 11.90
N GLN A 43 19.06 1.69 12.35
CA GLN A 43 19.95 2.84 12.15
C GLN A 43 20.83 2.70 10.90
N ASP A 44 20.86 1.51 10.27
CA ASP A 44 21.62 1.24 9.05
C ASP A 44 20.80 1.71 7.81
N PRO A 45 21.27 2.73 7.07
CA PRO A 45 20.54 3.28 5.93
C PRO A 45 20.25 2.26 4.84
N ASP A 46 21.15 1.32 4.59
CA ASP A 46 20.97 0.28 3.56
C ASP A 46 19.89 -0.72 3.97
N PHE A 47 19.83 -1.06 5.27
CA PHE A 47 18.77 -1.90 5.81
C PHE A 47 17.41 -1.19 5.73
N VAL A 48 17.33 0.07 6.15
CA VAL A 48 16.09 0.86 6.08
C VAL A 48 15.61 1.02 4.63
N ARG A 49 16.52 1.24 3.67
CA ARG A 49 16.18 1.29 2.25
C ARG A 49 15.53 -0.02 1.78
N ARG A 50 16.12 -1.17 2.12
CA ARG A 50 15.54 -2.48 1.76
C ARG A 50 14.18 -2.71 2.41
N LEU A 51 14.04 -2.36 3.69
CA LEU A 51 12.76 -2.46 4.40
C LEU A 51 11.66 -1.63 3.72
N ARG A 52 11.97 -0.36 3.38
CA ARG A 52 11.03 0.51 2.67
C ARG A 52 10.64 -0.03 1.29
N ALA A 53 11.58 -0.62 0.56
CA ALA A 53 11.30 -1.23 -0.74
C ALA A 53 10.29 -2.39 -0.62
N VAL A 54 10.46 -3.26 0.38
CA VAL A 54 9.51 -4.36 0.64
C VAL A 54 8.15 -3.83 1.10
N GLN A 55 8.12 -2.81 1.97
CA GLN A 55 6.87 -2.15 2.36
C GLN A 55 6.14 -1.55 1.15
N ALA A 56 6.87 -0.88 0.25
CA ALA A 56 6.29 -0.31 -0.96
C ALA A 56 5.68 -1.38 -1.87
N ASP A 57 6.36 -2.52 -2.07
CA ASP A 57 5.83 -3.65 -2.84
C ASP A 57 4.56 -4.24 -2.21
N ILE A 58 4.54 -4.42 -0.87
CA ILE A 58 3.35 -4.89 -0.15
C ILE A 58 2.18 -3.92 -0.32
N VAL A 59 2.43 -2.61 -0.16
CA VAL A 59 1.39 -1.58 -0.33
C VAL A 59 0.85 -1.59 -1.75
N ALA A 60 1.71 -1.65 -2.77
CA ALA A 60 1.29 -1.68 -4.16
C ALA A 60 0.41 -2.91 -4.47
N ARG A 61 0.82 -4.09 -4.02
CA ARG A 61 0.04 -5.34 -4.20
C ARG A 61 -1.30 -5.28 -3.46
N THR A 62 -1.29 -4.76 -2.24
CA THR A 62 -2.51 -4.60 -1.43
C THR A 62 -3.48 -3.63 -2.08
N ALA A 63 -2.98 -2.50 -2.59
CA ALA A 63 -3.78 -1.52 -3.32
C ALA A 63 -4.42 -2.15 -4.57
N ALA A 64 -3.66 -2.91 -5.37
CA ALA A 64 -4.19 -3.62 -6.53
C ALA A 64 -5.29 -4.62 -6.15
N ALA A 65 -5.09 -5.40 -5.08
CA ALA A 65 -6.09 -6.34 -4.58
C ALA A 65 -7.36 -5.64 -4.07
N LEU A 66 -7.22 -4.52 -3.35
CA LEU A 66 -8.34 -3.70 -2.90
C LEU A 66 -9.14 -3.14 -4.07
N THR A 67 -8.45 -2.62 -5.10
CA THR A 67 -9.11 -2.13 -6.33
C THR A 67 -9.89 -3.23 -7.03
N ALA A 68 -9.32 -4.44 -7.13
CA ALA A 68 -10.03 -5.58 -7.70
C ALA A 68 -11.29 -5.95 -6.88
N ALA A 69 -11.16 -5.97 -5.54
CA ALA A 69 -12.27 -6.30 -4.64
C ALA A 69 -13.34 -5.19 -4.56
N ALA A 70 -12.99 -3.94 -4.85
CA ALA A 70 -13.91 -2.79 -4.76
C ALA A 70 -15.16 -2.97 -5.65
N THR A 71 -15.05 -3.70 -6.76
CA THR A 71 -16.19 -4.02 -7.62
C THR A 71 -17.28 -4.79 -6.87
N GLU A 72 -16.92 -5.76 -6.01
CA GLU A 72 -17.89 -6.51 -5.21
C GLU A 72 -18.52 -5.64 -4.11
N SER A 73 -17.75 -4.72 -3.53
CA SER A 73 -18.29 -3.73 -2.58
C SER A 73 -19.33 -2.82 -3.25
N VAL A 74 -19.09 -2.40 -4.50
CA VAL A 74 -20.09 -1.62 -5.28
C VAL A 74 -21.35 -2.44 -5.51
N ARG A 75 -21.23 -3.73 -5.88
CA ARG A 75 -22.40 -4.62 -6.03
C ARG A 75 -23.20 -4.73 -4.73
N THR A 76 -22.51 -4.86 -3.60
CA THR A 76 -23.16 -4.86 -2.28
C THR A 76 -23.98 -3.59 -2.05
N LEU A 77 -23.45 -2.40 -2.40
CA LEU A 77 -24.19 -1.15 -2.30
C LEU A 77 -25.38 -1.07 -3.28
N LEU A 78 -25.28 -1.67 -4.46
CA LEU A 78 -26.39 -1.75 -5.42
C LEU A 78 -27.48 -2.70 -4.93
N ASP A 79 -27.12 -3.83 -4.33
CA ASP A 79 -28.07 -4.77 -3.74
C ASP A 79 -28.85 -4.13 -2.58
N LEU A 80 -28.17 -3.35 -1.74
CA LEU A 80 -28.80 -2.60 -0.64
C LEU A 80 -29.76 -1.50 -1.12
N GLN A 81 -29.78 -1.13 -2.39
CA GLN A 81 -30.74 -0.15 -2.95
C GLN A 81 -32.06 -0.79 -3.42
N LYS A 82 -32.10 -2.12 -3.54
CA LYS A 82 -33.28 -2.86 -4.04
C LYS A 82 -34.49 -2.73 -3.10
N PRO A 83 -35.72 -2.93 -3.61
CA PRO A 83 -36.91 -3.04 -2.78
C PRO A 83 -36.76 -4.17 -1.74
N GLY A 84 -37.28 -3.96 -0.53
CA GLY A 84 -37.18 -4.92 0.59
C GLY A 84 -36.12 -4.58 1.64
N THR A 85 -35.15 -3.74 1.30
CA THR A 85 -34.21 -3.16 2.29
C THR A 85 -34.86 -1.96 3.00
N PRO A 86 -34.63 -1.74 4.32
CA PRO A 86 -35.19 -0.61 5.04
C PRO A 86 -34.89 0.75 4.36
N PRO A 87 -35.83 1.70 4.33
CA PRO A 87 -35.66 2.97 3.61
C PRO A 87 -34.39 3.75 3.97
N ALA A 88 -34.01 3.79 5.25
CA ALA A 88 -32.81 4.48 5.71
C ALA A 88 -31.53 3.82 5.16
N THR A 89 -31.46 2.48 5.15
CA THR A 89 -30.32 1.74 4.59
C THR A 89 -30.21 1.93 3.09
N ARG A 90 -31.34 1.93 2.36
CA ARG A 90 -31.38 2.23 0.92
C ARG A 90 -30.85 3.63 0.63
N LEU A 91 -31.32 4.64 1.37
CA LEU A 91 -30.85 6.02 1.25
C LEU A 91 -29.34 6.14 1.53
N GLY A 92 -28.86 5.47 2.58
CA GLY A 92 -27.44 5.42 2.94
C GLY A 92 -26.58 4.81 1.84
N ALA A 93 -27.02 3.69 1.25
CA ALA A 93 -26.34 3.03 0.14
C ALA A 93 -26.30 3.92 -1.11
N ALA A 94 -27.42 4.55 -1.48
CA ALA A 94 -27.48 5.48 -2.61
C ALA A 94 -26.53 6.67 -2.41
N ARG A 95 -26.52 7.27 -1.20
CA ARG A 95 -25.61 8.36 -0.84
C ARG A 95 -24.14 7.93 -0.95
N ALA A 96 -23.80 6.75 -0.43
CA ALA A 96 -22.45 6.21 -0.50
C ALA A 96 -21.98 6.01 -1.94
N VAL A 97 -22.83 5.46 -2.82
CA VAL A 97 -22.50 5.29 -4.25
C VAL A 97 -22.24 6.64 -4.93
N LEU A 98 -23.08 7.65 -4.68
CA LEU A 98 -22.90 8.98 -5.26
C LEU A 98 -21.62 9.66 -4.74
N GLU A 99 -21.40 9.67 -3.43
CA GLU A 99 -20.21 10.30 -2.83
C GLU A 99 -18.90 9.64 -3.27
N LEU A 100 -18.84 8.30 -3.25
CA LEU A 100 -17.66 7.56 -3.67
C LEU A 100 -17.45 7.64 -5.19
N GLY A 101 -18.51 7.54 -5.97
CA GLY A 101 -18.44 7.63 -7.44
C GLY A 101 -17.91 8.97 -7.93
N LEU A 102 -18.36 10.08 -7.32
CA LEU A 102 -17.85 11.42 -7.64
C LEU A 102 -16.36 11.57 -7.32
N LYS A 103 -15.92 11.08 -6.15
CA LYS A 103 -14.52 11.11 -5.74
C LYS A 103 -13.62 10.27 -6.65
N VAL A 104 -14.06 9.05 -7.00
CA VAL A 104 -13.30 8.18 -7.91
C VAL A 104 -13.15 8.83 -9.29
N ARG A 105 -14.23 9.43 -9.82
CA ARG A 105 -14.17 10.18 -11.08
C ARG A 105 -13.17 11.33 -11.01
N GLU A 106 -13.23 12.13 -9.95
CA GLU A 106 -12.30 13.24 -9.73
C GLU A 106 -10.83 12.77 -9.70
N VAL A 107 -10.53 11.69 -8.97
CA VAL A 107 -9.18 11.11 -8.93
C VAL A 107 -8.71 10.68 -10.32
N VAL A 108 -9.54 9.96 -11.08
CA VAL A 108 -9.18 9.51 -12.43
C VAL A 108 -8.94 10.69 -13.39
N GLU A 109 -9.78 11.72 -13.32
CA GLU A 109 -9.61 12.94 -14.13
C GLU A 109 -8.34 13.72 -13.75
N LEU A 110 -8.02 13.80 -12.45
CA LEU A 110 -6.80 14.44 -11.96
C LEU A 110 -5.54 13.66 -12.35
N GLU A 111 -5.55 12.33 -12.21
CA GLU A 111 -4.44 11.45 -12.62
C GLU A 111 -4.17 11.60 -14.13
N ALA A 112 -5.21 11.60 -14.97
CA ALA A 112 -5.07 11.82 -16.41
C ALA A 112 -4.46 13.20 -16.75
N ARG A 113 -4.88 14.24 -16.01
CA ARG A 113 -4.33 15.60 -16.17
C ARG A 113 -2.89 15.69 -15.72
N ILE A 114 -2.52 15.04 -14.62
CA ILE A 114 -1.13 14.99 -14.12
C ILE A 114 -0.24 14.29 -15.14
N ALA A 115 -0.63 13.10 -15.63
CA ALA A 115 0.13 12.37 -16.63
C ALA A 115 0.33 13.18 -17.92
N ALA A 116 -0.69 13.93 -18.35
CA ALA A 116 -0.59 14.82 -19.50
C ALA A 116 0.40 15.99 -19.28
N LEU A 117 0.46 16.52 -18.05
CA LEU A 117 1.42 17.58 -17.68
C LEU A 117 2.85 17.03 -17.57
N GLU A 118 3.03 15.87 -16.93
CA GLU A 118 4.34 15.21 -16.83
C GLU A 118 4.93 14.93 -18.22
N ALA A 119 4.11 14.43 -19.16
CA ALA A 119 4.55 14.21 -20.54
C ALA A 119 4.95 15.50 -21.30
N GLN A 120 4.37 16.66 -20.95
CA GLN A 120 4.74 17.94 -21.53
C GLN A 120 6.06 18.47 -20.96
N VAL A 121 6.31 18.26 -19.67
CA VAL A 121 7.54 18.67 -18.99
C VAL A 121 8.71 17.81 -19.47
N ASP A 122 8.54 16.49 -19.55
CA ASP A 122 9.56 15.56 -20.04
C ASP A 122 9.87 15.76 -21.54
N GLY A 123 8.92 16.34 -22.28
CA GLY A 123 9.04 16.65 -23.70
C GLY A 123 9.60 18.04 -24.04
N ASP A 124 9.83 18.93 -23.06
CA ASP A 124 10.40 20.27 -23.31
C ASP A 124 11.93 20.21 -23.30
N PRO A 125 12.62 20.38 -24.45
CA PRO A 125 14.08 20.37 -24.52
C PRO A 125 14.75 21.54 -23.76
N ARG A 126 13.98 22.46 -23.17
CA ARG A 126 14.48 23.59 -22.35
C ARG A 126 14.38 23.35 -20.84
N GLY A 127 13.77 22.25 -20.39
CA GLY A 127 13.71 21.84 -18.99
C GLY A 127 14.75 20.78 -18.66
N GLY A 128 16.00 21.19 -18.40
CA GLY A 128 17.05 20.27 -17.94
C GLY A 128 16.90 19.86 -16.46
N PRO A 129 17.58 18.77 -16.02
CA PRO A 129 17.48 18.20 -14.67
C PRO A 129 17.95 19.13 -13.55
#